data_AF-A0A7S2CB60-F1
#
_entry.id   AF-A0A7S2CB60-F1
#
_cell.length_a   1.000
_cell.length_b   1.000
_cell.length_c   1.000
_cell.angle_alpha   90.00
_cell.angle_beta   90.00
_cell.angle_gamma   90.00
#
_symmetry.space_group_name_H-M   'P 1'
#
loop_
_entity.id
_entity.type
_entity.pdbx_description
1 polymer ?
#
loop_
_entity_poly.entity_id
_entity_poly.type
_entity_poly.pdbx_seq_one_letter_code
_entity_poly.pdbx_strand_id
1 'polypeptide(L)'
;ESKNRESDAPEAAIALDELLGKAGSQWDGRAIIEFLAETEMEIVVMLEGIEPIGSCTIQARHSYTYDQIMFNHDFKDPVSRDPDGRCVVNIEAMNQTVPLEGAFQMPDDGHASQ
;
A
#
# COMPACT_ATOMS: atom_id res chain seq x y z
N GLU A 1 -8.76 28.60 -6.54
CA GLU A 1 -7.32 28.34 -6.60
C GLU A 1 -6.95 27.43 -5.45
N SER A 2 -6.72 26.15 -5.73
CA SER A 2 -6.29 25.18 -4.72
C SER A 2 -4.79 25.05 -4.85
N LYS A 3 -4.03 25.78 -4.03
CA LYS A 3 -2.60 25.54 -3.86
C LYS A 3 -2.45 24.14 -3.28
N ASN A 4 -1.90 23.21 -4.07
CA ASN A 4 -1.30 22.00 -3.54
C ASN A 4 -0.33 22.44 -2.43
N ARG A 5 -0.60 22.01 -1.20
CA ARG A 5 0.38 22.08 -0.13
C ARG A 5 1.39 20.98 -0.42
N GLU A 6 2.34 21.26 -1.31
CA GLU A 6 3.62 20.57 -1.22
C GLU A 6 4.12 20.83 0.20
N SER A 7 4.28 19.75 0.95
CA SER A 7 4.89 19.80 2.27
C SER A 7 6.33 20.30 2.11
N ASP A 8 6.58 21.56 2.44
CA ASP A 8 7.89 22.18 2.59
C ASP A 8 8.64 21.60 3.81
N ALA A 9 8.76 20.28 3.89
CA ALA A 9 9.54 19.58 4.90
C ALA A 9 10.86 19.11 4.25
N PRO A 10 11.85 20.00 4.10
CA PRO A 10 13.13 19.67 3.46
C PRO A 10 13.85 18.51 4.17
N GLU A 11 13.63 18.34 5.47
CA GLU A 11 14.18 17.23 6.25
C GLU A 11 13.68 15.86 5.77
N ALA A 12 12.39 15.73 5.42
CA ALA A 12 11.84 14.48 4.91
C ALA A 12 12.37 14.17 3.51
N ALA A 13 12.53 15.18 2.66
CA ALA A 13 13.09 15.02 1.31
C ALA A 13 14.58 14.66 1.34
N ILE A 14 15.36 15.27 2.25
CA ILE A 14 16.78 14.95 2.46
C ILE A 14 16.93 13.53 3.01
N ALA A 15 16.12 13.15 4.00
CA ALA A 15 16.10 11.80 4.53
C ALA A 15 15.71 10.77 3.46
N LEU A 16 14.78 11.11 2.57
CA LEU A 16 14.37 10.24 1.47
C LEU A 16 15.49 10.05 0.44
N ASP A 17 16.22 11.10 0.06
CA ASP A 17 17.33 11.01 -0.90
C ASP A 17 18.54 10.24 -0.30
N GLU A 18 18.74 10.35 1.01
CA GLU A 18 19.76 9.62 1.77
C GLU A 18 19.36 8.14 1.98
N LEU A 19 18.07 7.87 2.21
CA LEU A 19 17.50 6.53 2.43
C LEU A 19 17.35 5.74 1.11
N LEU A 20 16.91 6.38 0.03
CA LEU A 20 16.69 5.75 -1.28
C LEU A 20 17.97 5.70 -2.13
N GLY A 21 19.02 6.40 -1.70
CA GLY A 21 20.28 6.54 -2.43
C GLY A 21 20.16 7.40 -3.69
N LYS A 22 21.30 7.87 -4.21
CA LYS A 22 21.33 8.66 -5.45
C LYS A 22 20.63 7.90 -6.59
N ALA A 23 19.87 8.61 -7.41
CA ALA A 23 19.27 8.09 -8.64
C ALA A 23 20.29 7.27 -9.45
N GLY A 24 20.05 5.97 -9.61
CA GLY A 24 20.93 5.02 -10.30
C GLY A 24 21.77 4.11 -9.39
N SER A 25 21.71 4.27 -8.07
CA SER A 25 22.23 3.28 -7.12
C SER A 25 21.26 2.09 -6.98
N GLN A 26 21.79 0.90 -6.67
CA GLN A 26 20.98 -0.27 -6.34
C GLN A 26 20.33 -0.03 -4.98
N TRP A 27 19.00 -0.04 -4.93
CA TRP A 27 18.24 0.22 -3.71
C TRP A 27 18.41 -0.96 -2.76
N ASP A 28 18.89 -0.71 -1.55
CA ASP A 28 18.85 -1.68 -0.48
C ASP A 28 17.53 -1.53 0.28
N GLY A 29 16.51 -2.27 -0.15
CA GLY A 29 15.19 -2.25 0.47
C GLY A 29 15.21 -2.63 1.95
N ARG A 30 16.28 -3.28 2.46
CA ARG A 30 16.36 -3.72 3.85
C ARG A 30 16.42 -2.56 4.84
N ALA A 31 17.26 -1.56 4.59
CA ALA A 31 17.40 -0.43 5.50
C ALA A 31 16.08 0.35 5.65
N ILE A 32 15.30 0.46 4.57
CA ILE A 32 13.97 1.07 4.58
C ILE A 32 13.02 0.25 5.45
N ILE A 33 12.99 -1.07 5.26
CA ILE A 33 12.09 -1.97 5.99
C ILE A 33 12.41 -1.98 7.47
N GLU A 34 13.70 -2.05 7.83
CA GLU A 34 14.17 -1.95 9.22
C GLU A 34 13.72 -0.63 9.84
N PHE A 35 13.92 0.49 9.15
CA PHE A 35 13.46 1.79 9.60
C PHE A 35 11.93 1.84 9.79
N LEU A 36 11.16 1.28 8.86
CA LEU A 36 9.70 1.24 8.96
C LEU A 36 9.22 0.37 10.14
N ALA A 37 9.93 -0.72 10.43
CA ALA A 37 9.66 -1.57 11.57
C ALA A 37 9.95 -0.86 12.91
N GLU A 38 11.07 -0.15 13.01
CA GLU A 38 11.49 0.56 14.23
C GLU A 38 10.64 1.79 14.56
N THR A 39 10.02 2.40 13.55
CA THR A 39 9.30 3.69 13.70
C THR A 39 7.82 3.57 14.02
N GLU A 40 7.31 2.36 14.29
CA GLU A 40 5.88 2.09 14.55
C GLU A 40 4.97 2.73 13.47
N MET A 41 5.37 2.58 12.21
CA MET A 41 4.71 3.24 11.09
C MET A 41 3.28 2.75 10.86
N GLU A 42 2.39 3.70 10.54
CA GLU A 42 0.99 3.45 10.21
C GLU A 42 0.58 4.25 8.95
N ILE A 43 -0.01 3.56 7.97
CA ILE A 43 -0.59 4.18 6.76
C ILE A 43 -2.09 4.31 6.96
N VAL A 44 -2.61 5.54 7.00
CA VAL A 44 -4.06 5.80 7.00
C VAL A 44 -4.56 5.96 5.57
N VAL A 45 -5.48 5.08 5.15
CA VAL A 45 -6.20 5.17 3.88
C VAL A 45 -7.60 5.70 4.08
N MET A 46 -8.07 6.47 3.10
CA MET A 46 -9.36 7.14 3.16
C MET A 46 -10.06 7.12 1.80
N LEU A 47 -11.33 6.73 1.80
CA LEU A 47 -12.20 6.76 0.64
C LEU A 47 -13.34 7.75 0.91
N GLU A 48 -13.47 8.75 0.05
CA GLU A 48 -14.55 9.74 0.11
C GLU A 48 -15.45 9.63 -1.11
N GLY A 49 -16.74 9.87 -0.92
CA GLY A 49 -17.71 9.82 -2.01
C GLY A 49 -19.05 10.43 -1.64
N ILE A 50 -19.94 10.48 -2.63
CA ILE A 50 -21.33 10.89 -2.44
C ILE A 50 -22.20 9.67 -2.70
N GLU A 51 -23.03 9.34 -1.72
CA GLU A 51 -24.02 8.28 -1.85
C GLU A 51 -25.16 8.73 -2.78
N PRO A 52 -25.50 7.95 -3.81
CA PRO A 52 -26.31 8.44 -4.92
C PRO A 52 -27.79 8.70 -4.58
N ILE A 53 -28.37 8.02 -3.59
CA ILE A 53 -29.81 8.12 -3.29
C ILE A 53 -30.09 9.34 -2.40
N GLY A 54 -29.33 9.48 -1.31
CA GLY A 54 -29.49 10.54 -0.31
C GLY A 54 -28.60 11.76 -0.56
N SER A 55 -27.72 11.72 -1.57
CA SER A 55 -26.72 12.77 -1.83
C SER A 55 -25.84 13.10 -0.62
N CYS A 56 -25.70 12.15 0.30
CA CYS A 56 -24.91 12.33 1.51
C CYS A 56 -23.42 12.11 1.22
N THR A 57 -22.56 12.91 1.83
CA THR A 57 -21.12 12.67 1.82
C THR A 57 -20.78 11.49 2.72
N ILE A 58 -20.06 10.51 2.20
CA ILE A 58 -19.54 9.36 2.94
C ILE A 58 -18.02 9.44 2.95
N GLN A 59 -17.43 9.09 4.10
CA GLN A 59 -16.00 8.90 4.28
C GLN A 59 -15.76 7.57 4.98
N ALA A 60 -15.01 6.67 4.35
CA ALA A 60 -14.52 5.44 4.95
C ALA A 60 -13.02 5.61 5.23
N ARG A 61 -12.56 5.10 6.38
CA ARG A 61 -11.17 5.19 6.83
C ARG A 61 -10.71 3.81 7.27
N HIS A 62 -9.47 3.49 6.97
CA HIS A 62 -8.80 2.30 7.48
C HIS A 62 -7.31 2.64 7.66
N SER A 63 -6.60 1.85 8.45
CA SER A 63 -5.17 2.00 8.59
C SER A 63 -4.46 0.65 8.55
N TYR A 64 -3.23 0.67 8.05
CA TYR A 64 -2.34 -0.47 7.99
C TYR A 64 -1.08 -0.15 8.78
N THR A 65 -0.80 -0.96 9.80
CA THR A 65 0.48 -0.95 10.51
C THR A 65 1.55 -1.67 9.70
N TYR A 66 2.83 -1.48 10.05
CA TYR A 66 3.96 -2.14 9.38
C TYR A 66 3.76 -3.65 9.20
N ASP A 67 3.28 -4.37 10.22
CA ASP A 67 3.05 -5.82 10.21
C ASP A 67 1.90 -6.27 9.29
N GLN A 68 1.07 -5.33 8.83
CA GLN A 68 -0.03 -5.59 7.88
C GLN A 68 0.38 -5.36 6.42
N ILE A 69 1.61 -4.88 6.17
CA ILE A 69 2.12 -4.59 4.83
C ILE A 69 2.85 -5.82 4.28
N MET A 70 2.26 -6.45 3.26
CA MET A 70 2.88 -7.58 2.56
C MET A 70 3.77 -7.09 1.43
N PHE A 71 5.08 -6.97 1.69
CA PHE A 71 6.04 -6.63 0.64
C PHE A 71 6.12 -7.73 -0.42
N ASN A 72 6.36 -7.35 -1.68
CA ASN A 72 6.49 -8.27 -2.81
C ASN A 72 5.28 -9.19 -3.02
N HIS A 73 4.09 -8.68 -2.71
CA HIS A 73 2.81 -9.32 -3.03
C HIS A 73 1.99 -8.44 -3.97
N ASP A 74 1.12 -9.06 -4.74
CA ASP A 74 0.08 -8.39 -5.53
C ASP A 74 -1.30 -8.85 -5.06
N PHE A 75 -2.33 -8.07 -5.35
CA PHE A 75 -3.71 -8.49 -5.11
C PHE A 75 -4.13 -9.52 -6.16
N LYS A 76 -4.84 -10.55 -5.71
CA LYS A 76 -5.49 -11.49 -6.62
C LYS A 76 -6.62 -10.76 -7.35
N ASP A 77 -6.66 -10.87 -8.68
CA ASP A 77 -7.72 -10.24 -9.48
C ASP A 77 -9.11 -10.78 -9.05
N PRO A 78 -10.00 -9.92 -8.50
CA PRO A 78 -11.33 -10.35 -8.11
C PRO A 78 -12.33 -10.25 -9.28
N VAL A 79 -11.93 -9.72 -10.43
CA VAL A 79 -12.83 -9.43 -11.55
C VAL A 79 -12.66 -10.46 -12.65
N SER A 80 -13.77 -10.99 -13.13
CA SER A 80 -13.79 -11.92 -14.26
C SER A 80 -15.00 -11.68 -15.16
N ARG A 81 -15.03 -12.34 -16.31
CA ARG A 81 -16.21 -12.39 -17.17
C ARG A 81 -16.86 -13.76 -17.08
N ASP A 82 -18.17 -13.79 -16.88
CA ASP A 82 -18.94 -15.04 -17.01
C ASP A 82 -19.05 -15.46 -18.49
N PRO A 83 -19.54 -16.68 -18.78
CA PRO A 83 -19.73 -17.13 -20.16
C PRO A 83 -20.70 -16.27 -21.00
N ASP A 84 -21.60 -15.52 -20.36
CA ASP A 84 -22.53 -14.58 -21.02
C ASP A 84 -21.88 -13.21 -21.28
N GLY A 85 -20.64 -13.00 -20.84
CA GLY A 85 -19.89 -11.76 -20.99
C GLY A 85 -20.15 -10.70 -19.92
N ARG A 86 -20.87 -11.04 -18.84
CA ARG A 86 -21.10 -10.14 -17.70
C ARG A 86 -19.85 -10.03 -16.82
N CYS A 87 -19.67 -8.87 -16.20
CA CYS A 87 -18.64 -8.66 -15.18
C CYS A 87 -19.07 -9.33 -13.88
N VAL A 88 -18.23 -10.22 -13.35
CA VAL A 88 -18.43 -10.90 -12.07
C VAL A 88 -17.30 -10.50 -11.14
N VAL A 89 -17.66 -10.03 -9.95
CA VAL A 89 -16.72 -9.68 -8.88
C VAL A 89 -16.79 -10.73 -7.79
N ASN A 90 -15.68 -11.44 -7.55
CA ASN A 90 -15.53 -12.34 -6.43
C ASN A 90 -15.05 -11.57 -5.19
N ILE A 91 -15.98 -11.28 -4.29
CA ILE A 91 -15.70 -10.54 -3.05
C ILE A 91 -14.72 -11.29 -2.14
N GLU A 92 -14.74 -12.63 -2.15
CA GLU A 92 -13.82 -13.43 -1.33
C GLU A 92 -12.35 -13.27 -1.78
N ALA A 93 -12.12 -12.95 -3.06
CA ALA A 93 -10.80 -12.71 -3.61
C ALA A 93 -10.28 -11.28 -3.34
N MET A 94 -11.15 -10.35 -2.92
CA MET A 94 -10.83 -8.93 -2.86
C MET A 94 -9.72 -8.58 -1.84
N ASN A 95 -9.58 -9.38 -0.79
CA ASN A 95 -8.52 -9.22 0.22
C ASN A 95 -7.41 -10.29 0.08
N GLN A 96 -7.45 -11.12 -0.96
CA GLN A 96 -6.44 -12.16 -1.16
C GLN A 96 -5.24 -11.58 -1.91
N THR A 97 -4.05 -11.96 -1.48
CA THR A 97 -2.79 -11.58 -2.10
C THR A 97 -2.06 -12.81 -2.64
N VAL A 98 -1.17 -12.59 -3.61
CA VAL A 98 -0.28 -13.60 -4.17
C VAL A 98 1.16 -13.07 -4.19
N PRO A 99 2.17 -13.90 -3.93
CA PRO A 99 3.57 -13.47 -4.05
C PRO A 99 3.89 -13.06 -5.50
N LEU A 100 4.67 -11.98 -5.67
CA LEU A 100 5.20 -11.59 -6.97
C LEU A 100 6.30 -12.57 -7.41
N GLU A 101 6.15 -13.14 -8.61
CA GLU A 101 7.17 -14.03 -9.17
C GLU A 101 8.48 -13.29 -9.44
N GLY A 102 9.60 -13.86 -8.96
CA GLY A 102 10.95 -13.33 -9.19
C GLY A 102 11.31 -12.13 -8.31
N ALA A 103 10.44 -11.72 -7.38
CA ALA A 103 10.74 -10.66 -6.44
C ALA A 103 11.76 -11.12 -5.37
N PHE A 104 12.51 -10.16 -4.83
CA PHE A 104 13.45 -10.38 -3.73
C PHE A 104 12.70 -10.96 -2.52
N GLN A 105 13.06 -12.15 -2.06
CA GLN A 105 12.50 -12.69 -0.82
C GLN A 105 13.04 -11.90 0.36
N MET A 106 12.13 -11.29 1.12
CA MET A 106 12.48 -10.68 2.40
C MET A 106 13.05 -11.77 3.33
N PRO A 107 14.04 -11.43 4.16
CA PRO A 107 14.43 -12.32 5.25
C PRO A 107 13.20 -12.62 6.11
N ASP A 108 13.02 -13.88 6.48
CA ASP A 108 11.98 -14.32 7.41
C ASP A 108 12.24 -13.64 8.76
N ASP A 109 11.43 -12.63 9.10
CA ASP A 109 11.56 -11.82 10.32
C ASP A 109 10.85 -12.47 11.52
N GLY A 110 10.33 -13.70 11.37
CA GLY A 110 9.82 -14.50 12.49
C GLY A 110 8.56 -13.97 13.15
N HIS A 111 7.94 -12.92 12.58
CA HIS A 111 6.65 -12.42 13.01
C HIS A 111 5.55 -13.26 12.36
N ALA A 112 5.33 -14.45 12.94
CA ALA A 112 4.21 -15.31 12.59
C ALA A 112 2.90 -14.52 12.66
N SER A 113 2.20 -14.43 11.53
CA SER A 113 0.83 -13.96 11.46
C SER A 113 -0.03 -14.74 12.47
N GLN A 114 -0.70 -14.02 13.37
CA GLN A 114 -1.81 -14.57 14.16
C GLN A 114 -3.10 -14.53 13.35
#